data_AF-A0A967VKZ1-F1
#
_entry.id   AF-A0A967VKZ1-F1
#
_cell.length_a   1.000
_cell.length_b   1.000
_cell.length_c   1.000
_cell.angle_alpha   90.00
_cell.angle_beta   90.00
_cell.angle_gamma   90.00
#
_symmetry.space_group_name_H-M   'P 1'
#
loop_
_entity.id
_entity.type
_entity.pdbx_description
1 polymer ?
#
loop_
_entity_poly.entity_id
_entity_poly.type
_entity_poly.pdbx_seq_one_letter_code
_entity_poly.pdbx_strand_id
1 'polypeptide(L)'
;VIARTTRGARIVETAGAPVYYFPPEDVRTDLLRPSGRRTHCEWKGWAEYWSLEGRGGVVRDAAWSYPDPAPGYERVRDWLAFYAGKVDRCRVGDVPVRPQPGGFYGGWVTPDLVGPIKGEPGTEGW
;
A
#
# COMPACT_ATOMS: atom_id res chain seq x y z
N VAL A 1 0.57 7.59 15.03
CA VAL A 1 0.05 6.45 14.24
C VAL A 1 -0.75 7.03 13.09
N ILE A 2 -0.40 6.71 11.86
CA ILE A 2 -1.04 7.29 10.65
C ILE A 2 -2.29 6.48 10.26
N ALA A 3 -2.24 5.16 10.42
CA ALA A 3 -3.38 4.28 10.18
C ALA A 3 -3.38 3.11 11.17
N ARG A 4 -4.57 2.65 11.59
CA ARG A 4 -4.75 1.44 12.40
C ARG A 4 -6.14 0.86 12.16
N THR A 5 -6.21 -0.37 11.68
CA THR A 5 -7.48 -1.03 11.36
C THR A 5 -7.53 -2.47 11.85
N THR A 6 -8.74 -2.96 12.14
CA THR A 6 -9.10 -4.38 12.23
C THR A 6 -10.12 -4.79 11.14
N ARG A 7 -10.54 -3.84 10.30
CA ARG A 7 -11.55 -4.00 9.24
C ARG A 7 -10.93 -3.96 7.83
N GLY A 8 -9.61 -3.81 7.76
CA GLY A 8 -8.85 -3.69 6.52
C GLY A 8 -9.00 -4.88 5.58
N ALA A 9 -8.63 -4.67 4.32
CA ALA A 9 -8.62 -5.70 3.29
C ALA A 9 -7.18 -6.07 2.95
N ARG A 10 -6.92 -7.37 2.78
CA ARG A 10 -5.64 -7.90 2.32
C ARG A 10 -5.82 -8.40 0.89
N ILE A 11 -5.16 -7.76 -0.06
CA ILE A 11 -5.14 -8.19 -1.46
C ILE A 11 -3.82 -8.91 -1.72
N VAL A 12 -3.90 -10.11 -2.32
CA VAL A 12 -2.75 -10.96 -2.66
C VAL A 12 -2.70 -11.08 -4.18
N GLU A 13 -1.55 -10.78 -4.78
CA GLU A 13 -1.41 -10.64 -6.23
C GLU A 13 -0.20 -11.42 -6.72
N THR A 14 -0.45 -12.52 -7.45
CA THR A 14 0.58 -13.32 -8.12
C THR A 14 1.78 -13.61 -7.20
N ALA A 15 2.97 -13.06 -7.49
CA ALA A 15 4.21 -13.24 -6.74
C ALA A 15 4.56 -12.03 -5.86
N GLY A 16 3.65 -11.07 -5.70
CA GLY A 16 3.80 -9.91 -4.83
C GLY A 16 3.46 -10.25 -3.38
N ALA A 17 4.08 -9.52 -2.45
CA ALA A 17 3.68 -9.59 -1.05
C ALA A 17 2.29 -8.94 -0.89
N PRO A 18 1.49 -9.36 0.11
CA PRO A 18 0.14 -8.83 0.28
C PRO A 18 0.15 -7.32 0.48
N VAL A 19 -0.81 -6.63 -0.14
CA VAL A 19 -1.06 -5.22 0.10
C VAL A 19 -2.26 -5.06 1.02
N TYR A 20 -2.13 -4.18 2.00
CA TYR A 20 -3.15 -3.92 3.01
C TYR A 20 -3.82 -2.58 2.74
N TYR A 21 -5.14 -2.61 2.61
CA TYR A 21 -6.00 -1.45 2.41
C TYR A 21 -6.75 -1.13 3.70
N PHE A 22 -6.71 0.15 4.07
CA PHE A 22 -7.31 0.70 5.27
C PHE A 22 -8.52 1.55 4.88
N PRO A 23 -9.69 1.34 5.51
CA PRO A 23 -10.81 2.24 5.29
C PRO A 23 -10.43 3.67 5.74
N PRO A 24 -10.90 4.73 5.05
CA PRO A 24 -10.52 6.10 5.36
C PRO A 24 -10.75 6.51 6.82
N GLU A 25 -11.79 5.97 7.47
CA GLU A 25 -12.08 6.27 8.89
C GLU A 25 -11.00 5.76 9.86
N ASP A 26 -10.22 4.78 9.45
CA ASP A 26 -9.13 4.18 10.24
C ASP A 26 -7.78 4.84 9.93
N VAL A 27 -7.78 5.92 9.13
CA VAL A 27 -6.61 6.64 8.64
C VAL A 27 -6.69 8.10 9.09
N ARG A 28 -5.56 8.68 9.51
CA ARG A 28 -5.37 10.11 9.75
C ARG A 28 -5.29 10.86 8.41
N THR A 29 -6.41 10.96 7.72
CA THR A 29 -6.53 11.60 6.39
C THR A 29 -6.23 13.10 6.43
N ASP A 30 -6.32 13.73 7.61
CA ASP A 30 -5.87 15.10 7.85
C ASP A 30 -4.37 15.32 7.55
N LEU A 31 -3.58 14.24 7.62
CA LEU A 31 -2.14 14.23 7.29
C LEU A 31 -1.87 13.95 5.80
N LEU A 32 -2.90 13.73 4.98
CA LEU A 32 -2.73 13.36 3.58
C LEU A 32 -3.13 14.50 2.65
N ARG A 33 -2.34 14.68 1.59
CA ARG A 33 -2.64 15.60 0.49
C ARG A 33 -2.58 14.88 -0.85
N PRO A 34 -3.49 15.18 -1.79
CA PRO A 34 -3.36 14.70 -3.16
C PRO A 34 -2.00 15.07 -3.72
N SER A 35 -1.29 14.10 -4.29
CA SER A 35 0.02 14.32 -4.93
C SER A 35 -0.08 14.83 -6.37
N GLY A 36 -1.26 14.67 -6.99
CA GLY A 36 -1.46 14.84 -8.44
C GLY A 36 -1.00 13.65 -9.29
N ARG A 37 -0.27 12.68 -8.71
CA ARG A 37 0.17 11.47 -9.42
C ARG A 37 -0.98 10.47 -9.52
N ARG A 38 -1.08 9.83 -10.69
CA ARG A 38 -2.01 8.73 -10.98
C ARG A 38 -1.29 7.61 -11.71
N THR A 39 -1.68 6.37 -11.49
CA THR A 39 -1.19 5.22 -12.26
C THR A 39 -2.34 4.30 -12.63
N HIS A 40 -2.27 3.69 -13.81
CA HIS A 40 -3.26 2.70 -14.22
C HIS A 40 -2.78 1.29 -13.87
N CYS A 41 -3.62 0.52 -13.18
CA CYS A 41 -3.46 -0.91 -13.00
C CYS A 41 -4.50 -1.61 -13.87
N GLU A 42 -4.04 -2.48 -14.76
CA GLU A 42 -4.91 -3.25 -15.68
C GLU A 42 -5.99 -4.08 -14.98
N TRP A 43 -5.79 -4.43 -13.70
CA TRP A 43 -6.73 -5.20 -12.90
C TRP A 43 -7.68 -4.34 -12.07
N LYS A 44 -7.20 -3.20 -11.54
CA LYS A 44 -7.91 -2.42 -10.50
C LYS A 44 -8.41 -1.08 -10.99
N GLY A 45 -7.97 -0.61 -12.15
CA GLY A 45 -8.27 0.72 -12.66
C GLY A 45 -7.26 1.78 -12.22
N TRP A 46 -7.73 3.02 -12.08
CA TRP A 46 -6.88 4.18 -11.81
C TRP A 46 -6.63 4.37 -10.33
N ALA A 47 -5.36 4.30 -9.93
CA ALA A 47 -4.91 4.67 -8.60
C ALA A 47 -4.61 6.17 -8.54
N GLU A 48 -4.95 6.80 -7.41
CA GLU A 48 -4.57 8.17 -7.07
C GLU A 48 -3.65 8.16 -5.85
N TYR A 49 -2.61 8.99 -5.89
CA TYR A 49 -1.56 8.98 -4.87
C TYR A 49 -1.68 10.16 -3.91
N TRP A 50 -1.28 9.90 -2.67
CA TRP A 50 -1.33 10.85 -1.57
C TRP A 50 0.06 11.03 -0.97
N SER A 51 0.47 12.28 -0.79
CA SER A 51 1.65 12.64 -0.01
C SER A 51 1.28 12.73 1.47
N LEU A 52 2.17 12.25 2.33
CA LEU A 52 2.01 12.28 3.77
C LEU A 52 2.74 13.50 4.34
N GLU A 53 2.02 14.38 5.03
CA GLU A 53 2.55 15.55 5.72
C GLU A 53 2.66 15.24 7.22
N GLY A 54 3.88 15.01 7.68
CA GLY A 54 4.18 14.71 9.08
C GLY A 54 5.08 15.76 9.73
N ARG A 55 5.41 15.54 11.01
CA ARG A 55 6.36 16.40 11.74
C ARG A 55 7.77 16.42 11.12
N GLY A 56 8.14 15.36 10.39
CA GLY A 56 9.42 15.25 9.68
C GLY A 56 9.41 15.84 8.26
N GLY A 57 8.33 16.50 7.84
CA GLY A 57 8.16 17.03 6.49
C GLY A 57 7.22 16.21 5.63
N VAL A 58 7.33 16.39 4.31
CA VAL A 58 6.44 15.79 3.32
C VAL A 58 7.09 14.55 2.71
N VAL A 59 6.43 13.39 2.85
CA VAL A 59 6.78 12.16 2.15
C VAL A 59 5.89 12.02 0.92
N ARG A 60 6.49 12.20 -0.26
CA ARG A 60 5.75 12.15 -1.54
C ARG A 60 5.26 10.74 -1.87
N ASP A 61 4.04 10.65 -2.37
CA ASP A 61 3.42 9.42 -2.86
C ASP A 61 3.55 8.27 -1.84
N ALA A 62 3.27 8.56 -0.57
CA ALA A 62 3.40 7.60 0.53
C ALA A 62 2.25 6.59 0.55
N ALA A 63 1.09 7.01 0.05
CA ALA A 63 -0.12 6.20 -0.02
C ALA A 63 -0.78 6.32 -1.39
N TRP A 64 -1.68 5.38 -1.68
CA TRP A 64 -2.56 5.43 -2.84
C TRP A 64 -3.94 4.86 -2.50
N SER A 65 -4.94 5.22 -3.30
CA SER A 65 -6.30 4.68 -3.24
C SER A 65 -6.86 4.49 -4.65
N TYR A 66 -7.95 3.73 -4.77
CA TYR A 66 -8.72 3.58 -6.00
C TYR A 66 -10.11 4.21 -5.82
N PRO A 67 -10.36 5.43 -6.31
CA PRO A 67 -11.67 6.07 -6.16
C PRO A 67 -12.75 5.47 -7.06
N ASP A 68 -12.34 4.93 -8.21
CA ASP A 68 -13.21 4.20 -9.13
C ASP A 68 -12.55 2.87 -9.50
N PRO A 69 -12.58 1.87 -8.60
CA PRO A 69 -11.96 0.58 -8.85
C PRO A 69 -12.74 -0.21 -9.90
N ALA A 70 -12.02 -1.01 -10.67
CA ALA A 70 -12.61 -1.94 -11.65
C ALA A 70 -13.52 -2.99 -10.97
N PRO A 71 -14.45 -3.63 -11.71
CA PRO A 71 -15.36 -4.64 -11.17
C PRO A 71 -14.62 -5.76 -10.43
N GLY A 72 -15.14 -6.17 -9.28
CA GLY A 72 -14.52 -7.14 -8.36
C GLY A 72 -13.59 -6.53 -7.30
N TYR A 73 -13.26 -5.24 -7.41
CA TYR A 73 -12.44 -4.51 -6.44
C TYR A 73 -13.21 -3.41 -5.68
N GLU A 74 -14.54 -3.41 -5.76
CA GLU A 74 -15.41 -2.38 -5.17
C GLU A 74 -15.20 -2.24 -3.65
N ARG A 75 -14.82 -3.32 -2.98
CA ARG A 75 -14.60 -3.32 -1.53
C ARG A 75 -13.48 -2.38 -1.09
N VAL A 76 -12.50 -2.09 -1.94
CA VAL A 76 -11.39 -1.18 -1.63
C VAL A 76 -11.56 0.20 -2.26
N ARG A 77 -12.78 0.53 -2.73
CA ARG A 77 -13.09 1.88 -3.21
C ARG A 77 -12.74 2.90 -2.13
N ASP A 78 -11.95 3.90 -2.50
CA ASP A 78 -11.43 4.98 -1.65
C ASP A 78 -10.55 4.52 -0.46
N TRP A 79 -10.32 3.22 -0.27
CA TRP A 79 -9.47 2.74 0.80
C TRP A 79 -8.00 3.03 0.48
N LEU A 80 -7.22 3.29 1.53
CA LEU A 80 -5.84 3.70 1.39
C LEU A 80 -4.89 2.54 1.67
N ALA A 81 -3.92 2.36 0.78
CA ALA A 81 -2.75 1.52 1.02
C ALA A 81 -1.50 2.39 1.14
N PHE A 82 -0.49 1.88 1.84
CA PHE A 82 0.74 2.61 2.19
C PHE A 82 1.98 1.84 1.77
N TYR A 83 2.97 2.54 1.23
CA TYR A 83 4.29 1.95 1.00
C TYR A 83 5.03 1.81 2.34
N ALA A 84 5.27 0.57 2.76
CA ALA A 84 5.97 0.30 4.04
C ALA A 84 7.38 0.93 4.09
N GLY A 85 8.03 1.11 2.93
CA GLY A 85 9.35 1.74 2.83
C GLY A 85 9.34 3.27 2.91
N LYS A 86 8.16 3.88 2.97
CA LYS A 86 7.98 5.35 3.03
C LYS A 86 7.41 5.83 4.37
N VAL A 87 7.27 4.94 5.34
CA VAL A 87 6.81 5.26 6.70
C VAL A 87 7.76 4.66 7.71
N ASP A 88 7.76 5.21 8.93
CA ASP A 88 8.72 4.79 9.97
C ASP A 88 8.56 3.32 10.36
N ARG A 89 7.33 2.80 10.35
CA ARG A 89 7.04 1.43 10.77
C ARG A 89 5.68 0.93 10.31
N CYS A 90 5.64 -0.31 9.84
CA CYS A 90 4.43 -1.09 9.58
C CYS A 90 4.43 -2.39 10.39
N ARG A 91 3.23 -2.87 10.74
CA ARG A 91 3.01 -4.18 11.38
C ARG A 91 1.69 -4.81 10.94
N VAL A 92 1.63 -6.14 10.93
CA VAL A 92 0.39 -6.93 10.84
C VAL A 92 0.19 -7.63 12.18
N GLY A 93 -0.81 -7.19 12.95
CA GLY A 93 -0.86 -7.52 14.37
C GLY A 93 0.43 -7.04 15.07
N ASP A 94 1.12 -7.95 15.76
CA ASP A 94 2.41 -7.66 16.39
C ASP A 94 3.62 -7.88 15.47
N VAL A 95 3.40 -8.44 14.28
CA VAL A 95 4.46 -8.86 13.36
C VAL A 95 5.02 -7.65 12.61
N PRO A 96 6.34 -7.37 12.68
CA PRO A 96 6.95 -6.29 11.90
C PRO A 96 6.97 -6.63 10.40
N VAL A 97 6.80 -5.59 9.58
CA VAL A 97 6.77 -5.68 8.12
C VAL A 97 8.04 -5.08 7.54
N ARG A 98 8.57 -5.73 6.49
CA ARG A 98 9.57 -5.15 5.58
C ARG A 98 8.89 -4.69 4.29
N PRO A 99 9.38 -3.63 3.63
CA PRO A 99 8.86 -3.27 2.31
C PRO A 99 9.12 -4.37 1.29
N GLN A 100 8.18 -4.55 0.36
CA GLN A 100 8.45 -5.36 -0.83
C GLN A 100 9.67 -4.78 -1.59
N PRO A 101 10.64 -5.63 -1.99
CA PRO A 101 11.82 -5.17 -2.71
C PRO A 101 11.51 -4.47 -4.03
N GLY A 102 12.48 -3.67 -4.52
CA GLY A 102 12.39 -2.91 -5.77
C GLY A 102 11.72 -1.55 -5.67
N GLY A 103 11.08 -1.20 -4.55
CA GLY A 103 10.54 0.15 -4.27
C GLY A 103 9.34 0.59 -5.13
N PHE A 104 8.97 -0.21 -6.13
CA PHE A 104 7.82 0.00 -6.99
C PHE A 104 6.53 -0.57 -6.40
N TYR A 105 6.63 -1.76 -5.78
CA TYR A 105 5.48 -2.50 -5.25
C TYR A 105 5.13 -2.07 -3.82
N GLY A 106 3.83 -2.06 -3.53
CA GLY A 106 3.29 -1.67 -2.24
C GLY A 106 3.18 -2.79 -1.20
N GLY A 107 3.68 -3.99 -1.51
CA GLY A 107 3.49 -5.18 -0.67
C GLY A 107 4.20 -5.10 0.68
N TRP A 108 3.58 -5.72 1.68
CA TRP A 108 4.05 -5.78 3.05
C TRP A 108 4.59 -7.19 3.33
N VAL A 109 5.92 -7.31 3.43
CA VAL A 109 6.59 -8.58 3.65
C VAL A 109 6.63 -8.91 5.15
N THR A 110 5.89 -9.94 5.56
CA THR A 110 5.97 -10.51 6.92
C THR A 110 6.92 -11.72 6.95
N PRO A 111 7.46 -12.12 8.13
CA PRO A 111 8.43 -13.22 8.24
C PRO A 111 7.91 -14.61 7.83
N ASP A 112 6.60 -14.80 7.82
CA ASP A 112 5.91 -16.03 7.43
C ASP A 112 5.67 -16.16 5.91
N LEU A 113 5.96 -15.11 5.12
CA LEU A 113 5.93 -15.21 3.66
C LEU A 113 7.18 -15.95 3.17
N VAL A 114 6.95 -17.00 2.39
CA VAL A 114 7.99 -17.90 1.87
C VAL A 114 7.99 -17.86 0.34
N GLY A 115 9.17 -17.93 -0.26
CA GLY A 115 9.38 -17.93 -1.70
C GLY A 115 10.01 -16.64 -2.20
N PRO A 116 10.38 -16.59 -3.49
CA PRO A 116 10.85 -15.35 -4.09
C PRO A 116 9.71 -14.33 -4.11
N ILE A 117 10.00 -13.11 -3.69
CA ILE A 117 9.05 -12.00 -3.72
C ILE A 117 9.40 -11.11 -4.89
N LYS A 118 8.40 -10.78 -5.72
CA LYS A 118 8.61 -9.90 -6.89
C LYS A 118 9.32 -8.61 -6.48
N GLY A 119 10.43 -8.30 -7.17
CA GLY A 119 11.31 -7.17 -6.88
C GLY A 119 12.63 -7.57 -6.21
N GLU A 120 12.80 -8.82 -5.79
CA GLU A 120 14.10 -9.39 -5.40
C GLU A 120 14.99 -9.65 -6.63
N PRO A 121 16.33 -9.66 -6.48
CA PRO A 121 17.23 -10.03 -7.58
C PRO A 121 16.88 -11.42 -8.14
N GLY A 122 16.78 -11.55 -9.47
CA GLY A 122 16.40 -12.82 -10.10
C GLY A 122 14.88 -13.03 -10.23
N THR A 123 14.07 -12.02 -9.88
CA THR A 123 12.61 -12.05 -10.08
C THR A 123 12.15 -11.14 -11.23
N GLU A 124 13.06 -10.85 -12.16
CA GLU A 124 12.74 -10.10 -13.38
C GLU A 124 11.92 -10.99 -14.34
N GLY A 125 10.74 -10.53 -14.75
CA GLY A 125 9.88 -11.26 -15.71
C GLY A 125 8.56 -11.81 -15.16
N TRP A 126 8.30 -11.65 -13.85
CA TRP A 126 6.95 -11.74 -13.28
C TRP A 126 6.12 -10.48 -13.55
#